data_AF-A0A364LI42-F1
#
_entry.id   AF-A0A364LI42-F1
#
_cell.length_a   1.000
_cell.length_b   1.000
_cell.length_c   1.000
_cell.angle_alpha   90.00
_cell.angle_beta   90.00
_cell.angle_gamma   90.00
#
_symmetry.space_group_name_H-M   'P 1'
#
loop_
_entity.id
_entity.type
_entity.pdbx_description
1 polymer ?
#
loop_
_entity_poly.entity_id
_entity_poly.type
_entity_poly.pdbx_seq_one_letter_code
_entity_poly.pdbx_strand_id
1 'polypeptide(L)'
;MAQLRLAFPDADGPLQTNRELSNQETIALGKVLIEFNKTYEKLYPFISLALRTGNYFYLVLGSLLYDIKAITLFAELRKKFNGALLWNMETLAAHESLTEHLASRLLTDNNFSNILFFLRSVLDKKIIAELSSYPDLKKLNSSLCVLNIRNLSTVQNIDALMKCLAPQFVTVLYSMRSDLLDQNLFEAALPHSRLLANPRISMFIEHLPEHFSIKKEHLEHLLEICFQFKDNYLAGVDAIINYLSTQVESDFFTQFLRQRGRLPASLINDRQSTHTASVHISASQSALRLYNAYQTQLTPATTTIILNELCDWVLSIPNPDFKTAAAQRAVRDVLNNHPLYKYTDKTSQISNRELLCLAWLAIHDENNRQGSLEDAKRNLLEALYEIQRQNNINDEGIDNVLTEDDSCCPPGAFNKVLEKLQSIHPLVELLFVNKKTCSLKLRALVRQELSSLLMNYPQETLEEKKLFYSKLKHLEKKGCRALWKEIEPAVNQKFAEEFAKYFSGEEELSLVVNNGQYAICDDLIQPHIKTFTDQWTPQQLESQGFFAPVKKKRMTVPQANFEYGDPIPVRLSEN
;
A
#
# COMPACT_ATOMS: atom_id res chain seq x y z
N MET A 1 21.99 -31.17 6.88
CA MET A 1 21.19 -32.34 6.43
C MET A 1 21.97 -33.65 6.45
N ALA A 2 23.15 -33.76 5.81
CA ALA A 2 23.94 -35.00 5.85
C ALA A 2 24.34 -35.44 7.28
N GLN A 3 24.74 -34.49 8.14
CA GLN A 3 25.05 -34.76 9.55
C GLN A 3 23.81 -35.12 10.39
N LEU A 4 22.64 -34.58 10.05
CA LEU A 4 21.38 -34.96 10.70
C LEU A 4 21.00 -36.41 10.36
N ARG A 5 21.23 -36.86 9.11
CA ARG A 5 21.02 -38.26 8.72
C ARG A 5 21.97 -39.24 9.42
N LEU A 6 23.22 -38.83 9.67
CA LEU A 6 24.17 -39.64 10.44
C LEU A 6 23.79 -39.80 11.91
N ALA A 7 23.07 -38.83 12.49
CA ALA A 7 22.59 -38.89 13.87
C ALA A 7 21.31 -39.74 14.03
N PHE A 8 20.57 -39.98 12.95
CA PHE A 8 19.29 -40.70 12.95
C PHE A 8 19.25 -41.76 11.83
N PRO A 9 20.02 -42.86 11.96
CA PRO A 9 20.21 -43.84 10.88
C PRO A 9 18.95 -44.66 10.56
N ASP A 10 17.98 -44.75 11.46
CA ASP A 10 16.74 -45.51 11.26
C ASP A 10 15.59 -44.69 10.60
N ALA A 11 15.88 -43.47 10.17
CA ALA A 11 14.90 -42.57 9.54
C ALA A 11 14.86 -42.74 8.01
N ASP A 12 14.58 -43.94 7.52
CA ASP A 12 14.31 -44.16 6.09
C ASP A 12 12.86 -43.80 5.75
N GLY A 13 12.65 -42.51 5.47
CA GLY A 13 11.38 -41.94 4.99
C GLY A 13 11.37 -40.41 5.02
N PRO A 14 10.49 -39.73 4.27
CA PRO A 14 10.34 -38.28 4.38
C PRO A 14 9.96 -37.90 5.82
N LEU A 15 10.71 -36.97 6.42
CA LEU A 15 10.49 -36.46 7.78
C LEU A 15 9.03 -36.00 7.92
N GLN A 16 8.20 -36.79 8.60
CA GLN A 16 6.85 -36.36 8.97
C GLN A 16 6.98 -35.21 9.97
N THR A 17 6.37 -34.06 9.64
CA THR A 17 6.53 -32.79 10.34
C THR A 17 6.00 -32.76 11.78
N ASN A 18 5.38 -33.85 12.27
CA ASN A 18 4.69 -33.91 13.56
C ASN A 18 5.06 -35.15 14.40
N ARG A 19 6.27 -35.71 14.27
CA ARG A 19 6.73 -36.78 15.15
C ARG A 19 7.45 -36.22 16.38
N GLU A 20 7.07 -36.70 17.56
CA GLU A 20 7.75 -36.42 18.83
C GLU A 20 9.18 -36.99 18.84
N LEU A 21 10.14 -36.19 19.29
CA LEU A 21 11.51 -36.62 19.52
C LEU A 21 11.66 -37.17 20.93
N SER A 22 12.34 -38.29 21.09
CA SER A 22 12.78 -38.78 22.39
C SER A 22 13.80 -37.81 23.03
N ASN A 23 14.03 -37.95 24.33
CA ASN A 23 15.01 -37.15 25.05
C ASN A 23 16.42 -37.27 24.46
N GLN A 24 16.81 -38.47 24.01
CA GLN A 24 18.13 -38.69 23.39
C GLN A 24 18.22 -38.01 22.01
N GLU A 25 17.15 -38.06 21.21
CA GLU A 25 17.10 -37.41 19.89
C GLU A 25 17.09 -35.88 20.02
N THR A 26 16.41 -35.34 21.04
CA THR A 26 16.38 -33.90 21.35
C THR A 26 17.77 -33.40 21.75
N ILE A 27 18.49 -34.16 22.57
CA ILE A 27 19.88 -33.84 22.98
C ILE A 27 20.82 -33.94 21.77
N ALA A 28 20.68 -34.94 20.91
CA ALA A 28 21.47 -35.09 19.70
C ALA A 28 21.24 -33.94 18.72
N LEU A 29 19.98 -33.54 18.51
CA LEU A 29 19.61 -32.39 17.68
C LEU A 29 20.20 -31.09 18.23
N GLY A 30 20.15 -30.89 19.56
CA GLY A 30 20.77 -29.75 20.22
C GLY A 30 22.29 -29.67 19.98
N LYS A 31 23.00 -30.81 20.05
CA LYS A 31 24.45 -30.86 19.75
C LYS A 31 24.77 -30.54 18.30
N VAL A 32 23.98 -31.05 17.35
CA VAL A 32 24.15 -30.75 15.91
C VAL A 32 23.92 -29.27 15.61
N LEU A 33 22.91 -28.65 16.22
CA LEU A 33 22.62 -27.22 16.05
C LEU A 33 23.70 -26.32 16.68
N ILE A 34 24.30 -26.74 17.79
CA ILE A 34 25.44 -26.05 18.41
C ILE A 34 26.66 -26.07 17.48
N GLU A 35 26.99 -27.21 16.86
CA GLU A 35 28.09 -27.30 15.89
C GLU A 35 27.79 -26.54 14.58
N PHE A 36 26.54 -26.56 14.12
CA PHE A 36 26.12 -25.77 12.97
C PHE A 36 26.32 -24.26 13.20
N ASN A 37 26.02 -23.76 14.40
CA ASN A 37 26.24 -22.36 14.78
C ASN A 37 27.72 -21.96 14.86
N LYS A 38 28.62 -22.88 15.22
CA LYS A 38 30.07 -22.59 15.23
C LYS A 38 30.65 -22.35 13.84
N THR A 39 29.94 -22.78 12.79
CA THR A 39 30.42 -22.73 11.39
C THR A 39 30.09 -21.40 10.70
N TYR A 40 29.23 -20.56 11.26
CA TYR A 40 28.86 -19.25 10.69
C TYR A 40 29.41 -18.11 11.56
N GLU A 41 30.11 -17.15 10.94
CA GLU A 41 30.77 -15.99 11.59
C GLU A 41 29.83 -14.98 12.29
N LYS A 42 28.54 -15.28 12.42
CA LYS A 42 27.56 -14.46 13.17
C LYS A 42 26.83 -15.33 14.19
N LEU A 43 27.17 -15.13 15.46
CA LEU A 43 26.52 -15.77 16.61
C LEU A 43 25.09 -15.24 16.78
N TYR A 44 24.08 -16.08 16.52
CA TYR A 44 22.71 -15.84 16.95
C TYR A 44 22.48 -16.48 18.32
N PRO A 45 22.13 -15.74 19.38
CA PRO A 45 21.70 -16.36 20.62
C PRO A 45 20.35 -17.04 20.40
N PHE A 46 20.30 -18.34 20.60
CA PHE A 46 19.05 -19.11 20.62
C PHE A 46 18.40 -18.95 21.99
N ILE A 47 17.20 -18.35 22.02
CA ILE A 47 16.32 -18.45 23.19
C ILE A 47 15.43 -19.67 22.96
N SER A 48 15.67 -20.74 23.71
CA SER A 48 14.70 -21.82 23.86
C SER A 48 13.89 -21.58 25.13
N LEU A 49 12.59 -21.31 24.97
CA LEU A 49 11.66 -21.38 26.09
C LEU A 49 11.09 -22.79 26.13
N ALA A 50 11.46 -23.56 27.15
CA ALA A 50 10.86 -24.86 27.43
C ALA A 50 9.66 -24.64 28.37
N LEU A 51 8.44 -24.65 27.83
CA LEU A 51 7.22 -24.58 28.63
C LEU A 51 6.82 -25.98 29.05
N ARG A 52 6.75 -26.21 30.37
CA ARG A 52 6.22 -27.45 30.94
C ARG A 52 4.78 -27.23 31.36
N THR A 53 3.85 -27.92 30.71
CA THR A 53 2.46 -28.05 31.14
C THR A 53 2.14 -29.53 31.29
N GLY A 54 2.21 -30.06 32.52
CA GLY A 54 2.05 -31.49 32.80
C GLY A 54 3.29 -32.33 32.41
N ASN A 55 3.05 -33.45 31.72
CA ASN A 55 4.09 -34.37 31.20
C ASN A 55 4.70 -33.92 29.86
N TYR A 56 4.35 -32.73 29.36
CA TYR A 56 4.75 -32.24 28.04
C TYR A 56 5.77 -31.10 28.14
N PHE A 57 6.65 -31.01 27.13
CA PHE A 57 7.55 -29.89 26.90
C PHE A 57 7.29 -29.28 25.52
N TYR A 58 7.06 -27.97 25.47
CA TYR A 58 7.01 -27.20 24.23
C TYR A 58 8.30 -26.40 24.05
N LEU A 59 8.90 -26.46 22.86
CA LEU A 59 10.06 -25.66 22.48
C LEU A 59 9.61 -24.55 21.52
N VAL A 60 9.60 -23.31 21.99
CA VAL A 60 9.36 -22.14 21.11
C VAL A 60 10.71 -21.57 20.69
N LEU A 61 10.93 -21.45 19.37
CA LEU A 61 12.17 -20.91 18.79
C LEU A 61 11.93 -19.48 18.28
N GLY A 62 12.78 -18.54 18.70
CA GLY A 62 12.86 -17.20 18.14
C GLY A 62 14.31 -16.69 18.16
N SER A 63 14.69 -15.89 17.15
CA SER A 63 16.00 -15.25 17.05
C SER A 63 15.88 -13.74 17.18
N LEU A 64 16.65 -13.14 18.08
CA LEU A 64 16.86 -11.68 18.16
C LEU A 64 18.36 -11.39 18.26
N LEU A 65 18.82 -10.36 17.56
CA LEU A 65 20.20 -9.87 17.60
C LEU A 65 20.41 -9.08 18.90
N TYR A 66 21.33 -9.53 19.75
CA TYR A 66 21.73 -8.84 20.97
C TYR A 66 23.26 -8.77 21.08
N ASP A 67 23.73 -7.70 21.74
CA ASP A 67 25.14 -7.46 22.04
C ASP A 67 25.70 -8.53 23.00
N ILE A 68 26.82 -9.15 22.62
CA ILE A 68 27.52 -10.21 23.36
C ILE A 68 27.90 -9.75 24.78
N LYS A 69 28.21 -8.46 24.98
CA LYS A 69 28.56 -7.94 26.31
C LYS A 69 27.37 -7.98 27.27
N ALA A 70 26.16 -7.66 26.78
CA ALA A 70 24.95 -7.69 27.59
C ALA A 70 24.56 -9.13 27.99
N ILE A 71 24.68 -10.08 27.06
CA ILE A 71 24.42 -11.50 27.31
C ILE A 71 25.42 -12.08 28.31
N THR A 72 26.70 -11.73 28.17
CA THR A 72 27.77 -12.21 29.06
C THR A 72 27.58 -11.66 30.47
N LEU A 73 27.26 -10.37 30.61
CA LEU A 73 26.93 -9.75 31.89
C LEU A 73 25.71 -10.42 32.55
N PHE A 74 24.66 -10.68 31.77
CA PHE A 74 23.45 -11.34 32.27
C PHE A 74 23.73 -12.79 32.73
N ALA A 75 24.55 -13.52 31.98
CA ALA A 75 24.97 -14.88 32.34
C ALA A 75 25.86 -14.91 33.59
N GLU A 76 26.78 -13.95 33.73
CA GLU A 76 27.63 -13.82 34.93
C GLU A 76 26.82 -13.44 36.17
N LEU A 77 25.87 -12.51 36.06
CA LEU A 77 24.95 -12.16 37.14
C LEU A 77 24.12 -13.38 37.56
N ARG A 78 23.59 -14.15 36.60
CA ARG A 78 22.86 -15.39 36.88
C ARG A 78 23.72 -16.46 37.56
N LYS A 79 25.00 -16.55 37.20
CA LYS A 79 25.95 -17.50 37.79
C LYS A 79 26.40 -17.10 39.20
N LYS A 80 26.46 -15.79 39.47
CA LYS A 80 26.91 -15.22 40.74
C LYS A 80 25.82 -15.27 41.83
N PHE A 81 24.55 -15.22 41.45
CA PHE A 81 23.41 -15.21 42.38
C PHE A 81 22.61 -16.52 42.36
N ASN A 82 23.33 -17.62 42.61
CA ASN A 82 22.89 -19.02 42.56
C ASN A 82 21.42 -19.25 42.98
N GLY A 83 20.58 -19.58 42.00
CA GLY A 83 19.20 -20.11 42.09
C GLY A 83 18.44 -19.98 43.41
N ALA A 84 17.78 -18.85 43.65
CA ALA A 84 16.56 -18.78 44.46
C ALA A 84 15.75 -17.52 44.15
N LEU A 85 14.43 -17.71 43.95
CA LEU A 85 13.34 -16.77 43.70
C LEU A 85 13.21 -16.10 42.31
N LEU A 86 12.06 -16.39 41.69
CA LEU A 86 11.45 -15.60 40.62
C LEU A 86 11.32 -14.14 41.08
N TRP A 87 11.76 -13.21 40.25
CA TRP A 87 11.64 -11.78 40.53
C TRP A 87 10.19 -11.30 40.41
N ASN A 88 9.68 -10.65 41.46
CA ASN A 88 8.68 -9.58 41.34
C ASN A 88 9.46 -8.27 41.06
N MET A 89 9.05 -7.51 40.04
CA MET A 89 9.67 -6.23 39.65
C MET A 89 9.63 -5.17 40.77
N GLU A 90 8.76 -5.32 41.76
CA GLU A 90 8.72 -4.47 42.96
C GLU A 90 9.97 -4.63 43.85
N THR A 91 10.59 -5.81 43.87
CA THR A 91 11.75 -6.09 44.73
C THR A 91 13.05 -5.54 44.16
N LEU A 92 13.14 -5.40 42.83
CA LEU A 92 14.30 -4.84 42.13
C LEU A 92 14.38 -3.31 42.29
N ALA A 93 13.23 -2.64 42.43
CA ALA A 93 13.14 -1.20 42.66
C ALA A 93 13.50 -0.78 44.11
N ALA A 94 13.55 -1.71 45.07
CA ALA A 94 13.80 -1.41 46.48
C ALA A 94 15.30 -1.39 46.85
N HIS A 95 16.21 -1.75 45.93
CA HIS A 95 17.65 -1.84 46.20
C HIS A 95 18.43 -0.71 45.49
N GLU A 96 18.53 0.45 46.14
CA GLU A 96 19.26 1.64 45.66
C GLU A 96 20.73 1.33 45.31
N SER A 97 21.42 0.53 46.12
CA SER A 97 22.84 0.21 45.93
C SER A 97 23.14 -0.64 44.70
N LEU A 98 22.19 -1.48 44.26
CA LEU A 98 22.33 -2.30 43.04
C LEU A 98 22.22 -1.42 41.79
N THR A 99 21.37 -0.40 41.86
CA THR A 99 21.11 0.56 40.78
C THR A 99 22.31 1.47 40.54
N GLU A 100 22.94 1.98 41.61
CA GLU A 100 24.16 2.79 41.51
C GLU A 100 25.40 1.98 41.08
N HIS A 101 25.51 0.72 41.52
CA HIS A 101 26.61 -0.15 41.12
C HIS A 101 26.53 -0.57 39.64
N LEU A 102 25.32 -0.77 39.12
CA LEU A 102 25.08 -1.03 37.70
C LEU A 102 25.29 0.24 36.84
N ALA A 103 24.87 1.41 37.34
CA ALA A 103 25.06 2.68 36.65
C ALA A 103 26.54 3.06 36.52
N SER A 104 27.36 2.83 37.55
CA SER A 104 28.78 3.22 37.54
C SER A 104 29.68 2.33 36.68
N ARG A 105 29.34 1.05 36.46
CA ARG A 105 30.17 0.12 35.67
C ARG A 105 29.88 0.08 34.16
N LEU A 106 28.80 0.71 33.69
CA LEU A 106 28.29 0.56 32.31
C LEU A 106 28.31 1.87 31.48
N LEU A 107 28.98 2.92 31.96
CA LEU A 107 28.99 4.28 31.38
C LEU A 107 29.76 4.48 30.05
N THR A 108 29.92 3.46 29.20
CA THR A 108 30.76 3.60 27.98
C THR A 108 30.12 3.23 26.64
N ASP A 109 28.81 2.93 26.55
CA ASP A 109 28.19 2.58 25.25
C ASP A 109 26.86 3.32 24.96
N ASN A 110 26.73 3.84 23.73
CA ASN A 110 25.66 4.73 23.24
C ASN A 110 24.27 4.06 23.07
N ASN A 111 24.14 2.76 23.30
CA ASN A 111 22.88 2.02 23.16
C ASN A 111 22.01 1.99 24.42
N PHE A 112 22.45 2.63 25.52
CA PHE A 112 21.78 2.53 26.82
C PHE A 112 20.66 3.55 27.08
N SER A 113 20.48 4.54 26.19
CA SER A 113 19.42 5.56 26.32
C SER A 113 18.03 4.92 26.33
N ASN A 114 17.81 3.83 25.59
CA ASN A 114 16.53 3.13 25.54
C ASN A 114 16.16 2.38 26.83
N ILE A 115 17.14 1.94 27.63
CA ILE A 115 16.93 1.16 28.86
C ILE A 115 16.68 2.07 30.07
N LEU A 116 17.50 3.12 30.23
CA LEU A 116 17.27 4.17 31.23
C LEU A 116 15.93 4.89 30.98
N PHE A 117 15.55 5.04 29.71
CA PHE A 117 14.28 5.64 29.30
C PHE A 117 13.07 4.74 29.57
N PHE A 118 13.18 3.43 29.33
CA PHE A 118 12.15 2.45 29.71
C PHE A 118 11.89 2.51 31.22
N LEU A 119 12.94 2.57 32.04
CA LEU A 119 12.82 2.72 33.49
C LEU A 119 12.18 4.07 33.87
N ARG A 120 12.46 5.16 33.17
CA ARG A 120 11.85 6.48 33.40
C ARG A 120 10.36 6.52 33.06
N SER A 121 9.94 5.83 32.00
CA SER A 121 8.52 5.71 31.59
C SER A 121 7.67 4.93 32.61
N VAL A 122 8.31 4.07 33.40
CA VAL A 122 7.71 3.28 34.49
C VAL A 122 7.70 4.07 35.82
N LEU A 123 8.38 5.22 35.91
CA LEU A 123 8.62 5.92 37.18
C LEU A 123 7.71 7.12 37.45
N ASP A 124 6.84 7.55 36.53
CA ASP A 124 5.89 8.63 36.83
C ASP A 124 4.65 8.09 37.56
N LYS A 125 4.77 7.98 38.89
CA LYS A 125 3.76 7.43 39.80
C LYS A 125 2.37 8.06 39.64
N LYS A 126 2.29 9.32 39.21
CA LYS A 126 1.02 10.05 39.08
C LYS A 126 0.25 9.61 37.84
N ILE A 127 0.95 9.46 36.72
CA ILE A 127 0.40 8.96 35.46
C ILE A 127 0.00 7.49 35.61
N ILE A 128 0.82 6.66 36.25
CA ILE A 128 0.50 5.23 36.47
C ILE A 128 -0.73 5.06 37.36
N ALA A 129 -0.86 5.81 38.46
CA ALA A 129 -2.02 5.71 39.35
C ALA A 129 -3.33 6.10 38.64
N GLU A 130 -3.30 7.12 37.79
CA GLU A 130 -4.46 7.58 37.02
C GLU A 130 -4.79 6.62 35.86
N LEU A 131 -3.77 6.11 35.17
CA LEU A 131 -3.90 5.08 34.14
C LEU A 131 -4.41 3.73 34.70
N SER A 132 -4.05 3.36 35.93
CA SER A 132 -4.50 2.09 36.56
C SER A 132 -6.02 1.99 36.73
N SER A 133 -6.75 3.10 36.60
CA SER A 133 -8.21 3.16 36.71
C SER A 133 -8.97 2.79 35.42
N TYR A 134 -8.28 2.63 34.27
CA TYR A 134 -8.93 2.34 32.98
C TYR A 134 -8.73 0.87 32.52
N PRO A 135 -9.80 0.08 32.34
CA PRO A 135 -9.73 -1.37 32.04
C PRO A 135 -9.07 -1.75 30.70
N ASP A 136 -9.12 -0.86 29.70
CA ASP A 136 -8.73 -1.15 28.31
C ASP A 136 -7.25 -0.82 27.97
N LEU A 137 -6.48 -0.32 28.94
CA LEU A 137 -5.12 0.20 28.72
C LEU A 137 -4.08 -0.83 28.29
N LYS A 138 -4.30 -2.13 28.56
CA LYS A 138 -3.38 -3.19 28.13
C LYS A 138 -3.15 -3.20 26.61
N LYS A 139 -4.11 -2.73 25.81
CA LYS A 139 -3.99 -2.63 24.34
C LYS A 139 -3.26 -1.37 23.85
N LEU A 140 -3.13 -0.34 24.70
CA LEU A 140 -2.56 0.97 24.36
C LEU A 140 -1.11 1.16 24.82
N ASN A 141 -0.60 0.25 25.65
CA ASN A 141 0.66 0.43 26.38
C ASN A 141 1.88 0.71 25.46
N SER A 142 2.01 -0.03 24.35
CA SER A 142 3.10 0.19 23.37
C SER A 142 3.01 1.54 22.66
N SER A 143 1.80 2.05 22.44
CA SER A 143 1.55 3.26 21.67
C SER A 143 1.58 4.51 22.56
N LEU A 144 1.21 4.40 23.84
CA LEU A 144 1.35 5.45 24.85
C LEU A 144 2.80 5.72 25.21
N CYS A 145 3.67 4.70 25.20
CA CYS A 145 5.12 4.89 25.33
C CYS A 145 5.65 5.86 24.27
N VAL A 146 5.09 5.85 23.05
CA VAL A 146 5.54 6.68 21.93
C VAL A 146 5.07 8.12 22.06
N LEU A 147 3.85 8.34 22.55
CA LEU A 147 3.34 9.69 22.84
C LEU A 147 4.10 10.34 24.01
N ASN A 148 4.53 9.53 24.98
CA ASN A 148 5.30 10.00 26.14
C ASN A 148 6.72 10.45 25.76
N ILE A 149 7.32 9.87 24.70
CA ILE A 149 8.62 10.29 24.15
C ILE A 149 8.62 11.77 23.71
N ARG A 150 7.47 12.35 23.39
CA ARG A 150 7.35 13.70 22.80
C ARG A 150 6.65 14.73 23.69
N ASN A 151 6.45 14.43 24.98
CA ASN A 151 5.63 15.24 25.91
C ASN A 151 4.18 15.44 25.43
N LEU A 152 3.68 14.60 24.53
CA LEU A 152 2.29 14.67 24.05
C LEU A 152 1.32 13.99 25.02
N SER A 153 1.83 13.26 26.01
CA SER A 153 1.08 12.58 27.08
C SER A 153 0.61 13.54 28.19
N THR A 154 0.10 14.72 27.83
CA THR A 154 -0.57 15.58 28.81
C THR A 154 -1.86 14.90 29.29
N VAL A 155 -2.27 15.18 30.53
CA VAL A 155 -3.54 14.65 31.08
C VAL A 155 -4.71 14.98 30.15
N GLN A 156 -4.72 16.19 29.57
CA GLN A 156 -5.73 16.60 28.57
C GLN A 156 -5.69 15.75 27.30
N ASN A 157 -4.50 15.47 26.75
CA ASN A 157 -4.36 14.66 25.54
C ASN A 157 -4.72 13.19 25.77
N ILE A 158 -4.36 12.63 26.93
CA ILE A 158 -4.74 11.28 27.33
C ILE A 158 -6.26 11.18 27.49
N ASP A 159 -6.88 12.11 28.22
CA ASP A 159 -8.34 12.16 28.39
C ASP A 159 -9.05 12.30 27.04
N ALA A 160 -8.51 13.12 26.14
CA ALA A 160 -9.06 13.30 24.80
C ALA A 160 -8.90 12.05 23.90
N LEU A 161 -7.76 11.35 23.97
CA LEU A 161 -7.55 10.06 23.29
C LEU A 161 -8.50 8.97 23.81
N MET A 162 -8.67 8.90 25.13
CA MET A 162 -9.56 7.94 25.77
C MET A 162 -11.02 8.17 25.37
N LYS A 163 -11.44 9.44 25.23
CA LYS A 163 -12.78 9.81 24.71
C LYS A 163 -12.98 9.44 23.24
N CYS A 164 -11.90 9.38 22.46
CA CYS A 164 -11.97 9.01 21.05
C CYS A 164 -12.10 7.50 20.80
N LEU A 165 -11.87 6.64 21.80
CA LEU A 165 -12.12 5.18 21.81
C LEU A 165 -11.64 4.39 20.58
N ALA A 166 -10.61 4.85 19.87
CA ALA A 166 -10.15 4.19 18.65
C ALA A 166 -8.66 3.82 18.77
N PRO A 167 -8.33 2.59 19.20
CA PRO A 167 -6.96 2.08 19.17
C PRO A 167 -6.28 2.25 17.80
N GLN A 168 -7.07 2.20 16.72
CA GLN A 168 -6.59 2.42 15.36
C GLN A 168 -6.07 3.86 15.14
N PHE A 169 -6.60 4.86 15.85
CA PHE A 169 -6.09 6.24 15.76
C PHE A 169 -4.62 6.31 16.20
N VAL A 170 -4.30 5.65 17.31
CA VAL A 170 -2.94 5.66 17.85
C VAL A 170 -2.00 4.85 16.95
N THR A 171 -2.49 3.75 16.35
CA THR A 171 -1.73 3.00 15.35
C THR A 171 -1.46 3.83 14.09
N VAL A 172 -2.42 4.61 13.62
CA VAL A 172 -2.27 5.54 12.50
C VAL A 172 -1.22 6.59 12.83
N LEU A 173 -1.34 7.26 13.98
CA LEU A 173 -0.35 8.26 14.42
C LEU A 173 1.04 7.65 14.61
N TYR A 174 1.14 6.42 15.11
CA TYR A 174 2.40 5.69 15.25
C TYR A 174 3.03 5.38 13.89
N SER A 175 2.22 4.87 12.96
CA SER A 175 2.67 4.49 11.61
C SER A 175 3.00 5.71 10.76
N MET A 176 2.43 6.87 11.08
CA MET A 176 2.78 8.17 10.50
C MET A 176 4.13 8.74 10.98
N ARG A 177 4.88 7.97 11.78
CA ARG A 177 6.15 8.30 12.44
C ARG A 177 6.05 9.43 13.47
N SER A 178 6.49 9.12 14.69
CA SER A 178 6.38 9.98 15.87
C SER A 178 7.28 11.22 15.88
N ASP A 179 8.16 11.38 14.89
CA ASP A 179 9.01 12.56 14.72
C ASP A 179 8.34 13.70 13.97
N LEU A 180 7.22 13.45 13.27
CA LEU A 180 6.46 14.47 12.54
C LEU A 180 5.32 15.10 13.35
N LEU A 181 4.91 14.45 14.44
CA LEU A 181 3.82 14.87 15.31
C LEU A 181 4.32 15.85 16.39
N ASP A 182 4.18 17.15 16.13
CA ASP A 182 4.27 18.18 17.16
C ASP A 182 2.92 18.35 17.90
N GLN A 183 2.91 19.08 19.01
CA GLN A 183 1.71 19.30 19.82
C GLN A 183 0.56 19.89 19.00
N ASN A 184 0.86 20.82 18.08
CA ASN A 184 -0.17 21.48 17.29
C ASN A 184 -0.82 20.51 16.30
N LEU A 185 -0.01 19.68 15.63
CA LEU A 185 -0.52 18.65 14.71
C LEU A 185 -1.30 17.57 15.43
N PHE A 186 -0.84 17.17 16.62
CA PHE A 186 -1.55 16.21 17.45
C PHE A 186 -2.92 16.75 17.87
N GLU A 187 -2.97 17.98 18.39
CA GLU A 187 -4.22 18.64 18.78
C GLU A 187 -5.14 18.86 17.58
N ALA A 188 -4.61 19.18 16.40
CA ALA A 188 -5.39 19.34 15.17
C ALA A 188 -5.94 17.99 14.64
N ALA A 189 -5.23 16.88 14.85
CA ALA A 189 -5.69 15.55 14.45
C ALA A 189 -6.80 15.00 15.34
N LEU A 190 -6.84 15.42 16.60
CA LEU A 190 -7.67 14.81 17.62
C LEU A 190 -9.19 14.93 17.36
N PRO A 191 -9.73 16.09 16.89
CA PRO A 191 -11.13 16.19 16.45
C PRO A 191 -11.49 15.27 15.28
N HIS A 192 -10.50 14.82 14.52
CA HIS A 192 -10.65 13.98 13.32
C HIS A 192 -10.27 12.52 13.58
N SER A 193 -10.08 12.14 14.84
CA SER A 193 -9.64 10.80 15.25
C SER A 193 -10.54 9.70 14.68
N ARG A 194 -11.86 9.88 14.65
CA ARG A 194 -12.80 8.91 14.09
C ARG A 194 -12.52 8.64 12.60
N LEU A 195 -12.24 9.68 11.81
CA LEU A 195 -11.96 9.55 10.38
C LEU A 195 -10.59 8.89 10.18
N LEU A 196 -9.56 9.40 10.87
CA LEU A 196 -8.20 8.88 10.77
C LEU A 196 -8.09 7.43 11.27
N ALA A 197 -8.87 7.06 12.28
CA ALA A 197 -8.95 5.70 12.82
C ALA A 197 -9.76 4.71 11.97
N ASN A 198 -10.24 5.12 10.80
CA ASN A 198 -10.96 4.21 9.94
C ASN A 198 -10.06 2.99 9.63
N PRO A 199 -10.57 1.74 9.76
CA PRO A 199 -9.78 0.55 9.51
C PRO A 199 -9.11 0.52 8.13
N ARG A 200 -9.75 1.08 7.10
CA ARG A 200 -9.19 1.17 5.75
C ARG A 200 -7.96 2.10 5.72
N ILE A 201 -7.98 3.19 6.47
CA ILE A 201 -6.87 4.16 6.55
C ILE A 201 -5.73 3.60 7.40
N SER A 202 -6.02 3.06 8.59
CA SER A 202 -5.01 2.39 9.44
C SER A 202 -4.28 1.31 8.68
N MET A 203 -5.02 0.43 8.01
CA MET A 203 -4.45 -0.63 7.18
C MET A 203 -3.60 -0.08 6.04
N PHE A 204 -4.03 1.00 5.38
CA PHE A 204 -3.24 1.63 4.32
C PHE A 204 -1.88 2.11 4.86
N ILE A 205 -1.90 2.84 5.99
CA ILE A 205 -0.72 3.49 6.54
C ILE A 205 0.26 2.48 7.14
N GLU A 206 -0.23 1.48 7.86
CA GLU A 206 0.59 0.39 8.44
C GLU A 206 1.40 -0.38 7.40
N HIS A 207 0.96 -0.35 6.14
CA HIS A 207 1.57 -1.12 5.06
C HIS A 207 2.22 -0.23 3.99
N LEU A 208 2.41 1.06 4.25
CA LEU A 208 3.21 1.89 3.37
C LEU A 208 4.60 1.25 3.16
N PRO A 209 5.17 1.28 1.94
CA PRO A 209 6.50 0.76 1.71
C PRO A 209 7.50 1.37 2.68
N GLU A 210 8.47 0.59 3.18
CA GLU A 210 9.45 1.10 4.16
C GLU A 210 10.23 2.34 3.65
N HIS A 211 10.39 2.46 2.34
CA HIS A 211 11.03 3.61 1.70
C HIS A 211 10.09 4.83 1.55
N PHE A 212 8.77 4.63 1.61
CA PHE A 212 7.80 5.71 1.60
C PHE A 212 7.77 6.38 2.98
N SER A 213 8.52 7.48 3.10
CA SER A 213 8.50 8.30 4.31
C SER A 213 7.34 9.28 4.22
N ILE A 214 6.34 9.12 5.09
CA ILE A 214 5.36 10.18 5.35
C ILE A 214 6.15 11.42 5.77
N LYS A 215 5.83 12.59 5.21
CA LYS A 215 6.42 13.87 5.59
C LYS A 215 5.37 14.72 6.32
N LYS A 216 5.81 15.80 6.97
CA LYS A 216 4.91 16.71 7.70
C LYS A 216 3.81 17.26 6.79
N GLU A 217 4.13 17.56 5.54
CA GLU A 217 3.20 18.09 4.53
C GLU A 217 2.09 17.08 4.20
N HIS A 218 2.39 15.79 4.23
CA HIS A 218 1.37 14.75 4.02
C HIS A 218 0.37 14.73 5.18
N LEU A 219 0.86 14.88 6.42
CA LEU A 219 0.00 14.89 7.60
C LEU A 219 -0.88 16.14 7.62
N GLU A 220 -0.31 17.32 7.33
CA GLU A 220 -1.06 18.57 7.18
C GLU A 220 -2.17 18.43 6.13
N HIS A 221 -1.86 17.78 4.99
CA HIS A 221 -2.85 17.57 3.95
C HIS A 221 -3.94 16.57 4.33
N LEU A 222 -3.60 15.49 5.03
CA LEU A 222 -4.60 14.57 5.57
C LEU A 222 -5.56 15.29 6.54
N LEU A 223 -5.05 16.22 7.35
CA LEU A 223 -5.87 17.05 8.24
C LEU A 223 -6.75 18.03 7.45
N GLU A 224 -6.27 18.61 6.34
CA GLU A 224 -7.12 19.40 5.45
C GLU A 224 -8.29 18.59 4.89
N ILE A 225 -8.03 17.35 4.43
CA ILE A 225 -9.08 16.44 3.95
C ILE A 225 -10.05 16.13 5.09
N CYS A 226 -9.54 15.79 6.28
CA CYS A 226 -10.38 15.54 7.45
C CYS A 226 -11.29 16.72 7.79
N PHE A 227 -10.76 17.94 7.71
CA PHE A 227 -11.52 19.17 7.98
C PHE A 227 -12.59 19.43 6.91
N GLN A 228 -12.25 19.25 5.63
CA GLN A 228 -13.17 19.40 4.51
C GLN A 228 -14.34 18.41 4.58
N PHE A 229 -14.08 17.18 5.01
CA PHE A 229 -15.05 16.10 5.06
C PHE A 229 -15.55 15.78 6.48
N LYS A 230 -15.45 16.74 7.41
CA LYS A 230 -15.87 16.56 8.82
C LYS A 230 -17.32 16.11 8.97
N ASP A 231 -18.20 16.52 8.05
CA ASP A 231 -19.63 16.21 8.04
C ASP A 231 -20.00 15.04 7.11
N ASN A 232 -19.03 14.48 6.37
CA ASN A 232 -19.23 13.35 5.46
C ASN A 232 -18.14 12.29 5.62
N TYR A 233 -18.34 11.41 6.60
CA TYR A 233 -17.38 10.39 7.01
C TYR A 233 -16.92 9.47 5.86
N LEU A 234 -17.84 8.95 5.04
CA LEU A 234 -17.48 8.01 3.97
C LEU A 234 -16.67 8.71 2.87
N ALA A 235 -17.10 9.90 2.43
CA ALA A 235 -16.36 10.67 1.43
C ALA A 235 -14.97 11.09 1.93
N GLY A 236 -14.84 11.42 3.23
CA GLY A 236 -13.54 11.71 3.84
C GLY A 236 -12.61 10.50 3.86
N VAL A 237 -13.13 9.30 4.12
CA VAL A 237 -12.33 8.06 4.07
C VAL A 237 -11.81 7.81 2.67
N ASP A 238 -12.68 7.92 1.66
CA ASP A 238 -12.28 7.70 0.26
C ASP A 238 -11.31 8.79 -0.23
N ALA A 239 -11.51 10.05 0.17
CA ALA A 239 -10.58 11.14 -0.15
C ALA A 239 -9.18 10.91 0.45
N ILE A 240 -9.09 10.46 1.71
CA ILE A 240 -7.80 10.13 2.35
C ILE A 240 -7.13 8.96 1.62
N ILE A 241 -7.87 7.88 1.32
CA ILE A 241 -7.31 6.72 0.62
C ILE A 241 -6.84 7.11 -0.78
N ASN A 242 -7.61 7.92 -1.51
CA ASN A 242 -7.23 8.41 -2.82
C ASN A 242 -5.97 9.27 -2.74
N TYR A 243 -5.89 10.18 -1.77
CA TYR A 243 -4.69 10.95 -1.53
C TYR A 243 -3.49 10.05 -1.25
N LEU A 244 -3.56 9.16 -0.26
CA LEU A 244 -2.45 8.26 0.05
C LEU A 244 -2.06 7.36 -1.13
N SER A 245 -3.04 6.84 -1.87
CA SER A 245 -2.82 6.09 -3.11
C SER A 245 -2.14 6.91 -4.20
N THR A 246 -2.34 8.24 -4.17
CA THR A 246 -1.63 9.11 -5.11
C THR A 246 -0.16 9.28 -4.78
N GLN A 247 0.19 9.21 -3.50
CA GLN A 247 1.55 9.42 -3.02
C GLN A 247 2.41 8.14 -3.10
N VAL A 248 1.81 6.95 -2.99
CA VAL A 248 2.54 5.68 -3.07
C VAL A 248 2.73 5.24 -4.52
N GLU A 249 3.93 4.73 -4.86
CA GLU A 249 4.20 4.14 -6.18
C GLU A 249 3.17 3.05 -6.51
N SER A 250 2.58 3.15 -7.69
CA SER A 250 1.24 2.61 -7.97
C SER A 250 1.13 1.08 -7.95
N ASP A 251 2.24 0.35 -8.03
CA ASP A 251 2.23 -1.11 -8.14
C ASP A 251 2.22 -1.84 -6.80
N PHE A 252 2.78 -1.22 -5.76
CA PHE A 252 2.85 -1.82 -4.44
C PHE A 252 1.45 -2.01 -3.83
N PHE A 253 0.61 -0.97 -3.88
CA PHE A 253 -0.70 -0.99 -3.22
C PHE A 253 -1.68 -1.98 -3.87
N THR A 254 -1.67 -2.08 -5.19
CA THR A 254 -2.52 -3.04 -5.93
C THR A 254 -2.11 -4.49 -5.67
N GLN A 255 -0.81 -4.78 -5.64
CA GLN A 255 -0.33 -6.13 -5.29
C GLN A 255 -0.65 -6.48 -3.83
N PHE A 256 -0.49 -5.53 -2.91
CA PHE A 256 -0.77 -5.72 -1.50
C PHE A 256 -2.25 -6.03 -1.21
N LEU A 257 -3.18 -5.25 -1.76
CA LEU A 257 -4.62 -5.48 -1.58
C LEU A 257 -5.08 -6.81 -2.21
N ARG A 258 -4.49 -7.20 -3.35
CA ARG A 258 -4.78 -8.48 -4.03
C ARG A 258 -4.27 -9.68 -3.24
N GLN A 259 -3.09 -9.59 -2.61
CA GLN A 259 -2.51 -10.70 -1.85
C GLN A 259 -3.27 -11.05 -0.55
N ARG A 260 -4.16 -10.19 -0.06
CA ARG A 260 -4.83 -10.38 1.24
C ARG A 260 -6.35 -10.49 1.19
N GLY A 261 -6.98 -10.50 0.01
CA GLY A 261 -8.42 -10.76 -0.15
C GLY A 261 -9.33 -9.82 0.67
N ARG A 262 -8.91 -8.56 0.87
CA ARG A 262 -9.52 -7.64 1.87
C ARG A 262 -9.88 -6.25 1.35
N LEU A 263 -9.98 -6.07 0.04
CA LEU A 263 -10.95 -5.09 -0.45
C LEU A 263 -12.34 -5.62 -0.07
N PRO A 264 -13.22 -4.85 0.61
CA PRO A 264 -14.62 -5.21 0.67
C PRO A 264 -15.12 -5.40 -0.76
N ALA A 265 -15.85 -6.49 -0.98
CA ALA A 265 -16.36 -6.99 -2.25
C ALA A 265 -17.42 -6.07 -2.92
N SER A 266 -17.18 -4.75 -2.98
CA SER A 266 -18.13 -3.79 -3.54
C SER A 266 -17.54 -2.59 -4.29
N LEU A 267 -16.25 -2.57 -4.60
CA LEU A 267 -15.73 -1.63 -5.60
C LEU A 267 -14.75 -2.35 -6.51
N ILE A 268 -15.23 -2.60 -7.73
CA ILE A 268 -14.49 -3.13 -8.87
C ILE A 268 -14.43 -4.66 -8.84
N ASN A 269 -15.54 -5.25 -9.25
CA ASN A 269 -15.60 -6.54 -9.92
C ASN A 269 -14.50 -6.65 -10.99
N ASP A 270 -13.33 -7.19 -10.67
CA ASP A 270 -12.29 -7.47 -11.68
C ASP A 270 -12.74 -8.60 -12.62
N ARG A 271 -13.67 -9.48 -12.17
CA ARG A 271 -14.22 -10.60 -12.98
C ARG A 271 -15.67 -10.43 -13.47
N GLN A 272 -16.50 -9.58 -12.84
CA GLN A 272 -17.67 -8.99 -13.54
C GLN A 272 -17.29 -7.71 -14.31
N SER A 273 -16.00 -7.49 -14.60
CA SER A 273 -15.47 -6.30 -15.31
C SER A 273 -15.92 -6.22 -16.77
N THR A 274 -16.64 -7.22 -17.28
CA THR A 274 -17.37 -7.14 -18.55
C THR A 274 -18.41 -6.02 -18.57
N HIS A 275 -18.80 -5.47 -17.42
CA HIS A 275 -19.68 -4.30 -17.34
C HIS A 275 -18.95 -2.96 -17.32
N THR A 276 -17.60 -2.96 -17.30
CA THR A 276 -16.85 -1.71 -17.38
C THR A 276 -17.02 -1.16 -18.79
N ALA A 277 -17.51 0.09 -18.91
CA ALA A 277 -17.75 0.73 -20.20
C ALA A 277 -16.50 0.67 -21.12
N SER A 278 -15.30 0.75 -20.54
CA SER A 278 -14.04 0.64 -21.27
C SER A 278 -13.77 -0.72 -21.90
N VAL A 279 -14.04 -1.79 -21.15
CA VAL A 279 -13.94 -3.16 -21.65
C VAL A 279 -14.93 -3.37 -22.79
N HIS A 280 -16.18 -2.92 -22.62
CA HIS A 280 -17.18 -3.09 -23.68
C HIS A 280 -16.84 -2.28 -24.94
N ILE A 281 -16.42 -1.03 -24.81
CA ILE A 281 -15.99 -0.20 -25.96
C ILE A 281 -14.81 -0.85 -26.70
N SER A 282 -13.78 -1.29 -25.97
CA SER A 282 -12.61 -1.93 -26.60
C SER A 282 -12.92 -3.32 -27.18
N ALA A 283 -13.86 -4.05 -26.58
CA ALA A 283 -14.43 -5.27 -27.12
C ALA A 283 -15.16 -4.99 -28.45
N SER A 284 -16.07 -4.02 -28.50
CA SER A 284 -16.76 -3.62 -29.74
C SER A 284 -15.77 -3.22 -30.84
N GLN A 285 -14.72 -2.46 -30.50
CA GLN A 285 -13.67 -2.08 -31.46
C GLN A 285 -12.89 -3.30 -31.96
N SER A 286 -12.57 -4.25 -31.07
CA SER A 286 -11.91 -5.51 -31.44
C SER A 286 -12.77 -6.37 -32.35
N ALA A 287 -14.06 -6.51 -32.04
CA ALA A 287 -15.01 -7.21 -32.89
C ALA A 287 -15.08 -6.56 -34.29
N LEU A 288 -15.13 -5.23 -34.37
CA LEU A 288 -15.13 -4.52 -35.64
C LEU A 288 -13.84 -4.73 -36.43
N ARG A 289 -12.67 -4.78 -35.78
CA ARG A 289 -11.40 -5.10 -36.44
C ARG A 289 -11.39 -6.54 -36.99
N LEU A 290 -11.86 -7.50 -36.20
CA LEU A 290 -12.03 -8.88 -36.67
C LEU A 290 -13.00 -8.94 -37.85
N TYR A 291 -14.15 -8.27 -37.75
CA TYR A 291 -15.14 -8.21 -38.82
C TYR A 291 -14.53 -7.64 -40.10
N ASN A 292 -13.84 -6.51 -40.03
CA ASN A 292 -13.21 -5.91 -41.22
C ASN A 292 -12.19 -6.86 -41.88
N ALA A 293 -11.47 -7.66 -41.09
CA ALA A 293 -10.50 -8.64 -41.59
C ALA A 293 -11.17 -9.89 -42.22
N TYR A 294 -12.29 -10.34 -41.67
CA TYR A 294 -12.89 -11.64 -42.01
C TYR A 294 -14.26 -11.56 -42.68
N GLN A 295 -14.87 -10.38 -42.83
CA GLN A 295 -16.24 -10.19 -43.34
C GLN A 295 -16.47 -10.82 -44.72
N THR A 296 -15.45 -10.89 -45.58
CA THR A 296 -15.56 -11.52 -46.90
C THR A 296 -15.83 -13.03 -46.82
N GLN A 297 -15.57 -13.64 -45.67
CA GLN A 297 -15.84 -15.05 -45.36
C GLN A 297 -17.18 -15.22 -44.62
N LEU A 298 -17.86 -14.13 -44.24
CA LEU A 298 -19.14 -14.14 -43.51
C LEU A 298 -20.32 -13.72 -44.41
N THR A 299 -20.78 -14.68 -45.21
CA THR A 299 -22.09 -14.63 -45.87
C THR A 299 -23.12 -15.39 -45.03
N PRO A 300 -24.43 -15.17 -45.19
CA PRO A 300 -25.44 -15.94 -44.44
C PRO A 300 -25.26 -17.47 -44.53
N ALA A 301 -24.85 -17.98 -45.69
CA ALA A 301 -24.57 -19.39 -45.90
C ALA A 301 -23.31 -19.86 -45.15
N THR A 302 -22.19 -19.16 -45.32
CA THR A 302 -20.92 -19.52 -44.67
C THR A 302 -20.96 -19.33 -43.15
N THR A 303 -21.67 -18.32 -42.64
CA THR A 303 -21.93 -18.16 -41.20
C THR A 303 -22.58 -19.41 -40.61
N THR A 304 -23.54 -20.01 -41.32
CA THR A 304 -24.19 -21.25 -40.86
C THR A 304 -23.22 -22.42 -40.86
N ILE A 305 -22.38 -22.55 -41.89
CA ILE A 305 -21.36 -23.59 -41.98
C ILE A 305 -20.35 -23.46 -40.84
N ILE A 306 -19.79 -22.27 -40.63
CA ILE A 306 -18.80 -21.99 -39.58
C ILE A 306 -19.37 -22.28 -38.18
N LEU A 307 -20.61 -21.87 -37.91
CA LEU A 307 -21.25 -22.19 -36.63
C LEU A 307 -21.41 -23.69 -36.45
N ASN A 308 -21.82 -24.42 -37.49
CA ASN A 308 -21.95 -25.87 -37.40
C ASN A 308 -20.59 -26.54 -37.15
N GLU A 309 -19.52 -26.10 -37.83
CA GLU A 309 -18.15 -26.60 -37.57
C GLU A 309 -17.71 -26.39 -36.11
N LEU A 310 -17.93 -25.18 -35.57
CA LEU A 310 -17.64 -24.85 -34.18
C LEU A 310 -18.46 -25.73 -33.22
N CYS A 311 -19.77 -25.86 -33.46
CA CYS A 311 -20.66 -26.67 -32.63
C CYS A 311 -20.30 -28.16 -32.67
N ASP A 312 -20.06 -28.70 -33.86
CA ASP A 312 -19.67 -30.09 -34.08
C ASP A 312 -18.35 -30.39 -33.37
N TRP A 313 -17.37 -29.49 -33.47
CA TRP A 313 -16.11 -29.61 -32.74
C TRP A 313 -16.36 -29.69 -31.21
N VAL A 314 -17.09 -28.75 -30.62
CA VAL A 314 -17.37 -28.74 -29.16
C VAL A 314 -18.15 -30.00 -28.72
N LEU A 315 -19.12 -30.43 -29.51
CA LEU A 315 -19.92 -31.63 -29.23
C LEU A 315 -19.13 -32.94 -29.41
N SER A 316 -18.07 -32.93 -30.23
CA SER A 316 -17.19 -34.08 -30.41
C SER A 316 -16.19 -34.31 -29.27
N ILE A 317 -15.94 -33.28 -28.44
CA ILE A 317 -15.06 -33.40 -27.29
C ILE A 317 -15.70 -34.42 -26.32
N PRO A 318 -15.00 -35.51 -25.96
CA PRO A 318 -15.47 -36.43 -24.93
C PRO A 318 -15.83 -35.63 -23.68
N ASN A 319 -16.84 -36.06 -22.92
CA ASN A 319 -17.35 -35.29 -21.79
C ASN A 319 -16.86 -35.83 -20.43
N PRO A 320 -15.55 -35.75 -20.08
CA PRO A 320 -15.08 -36.24 -18.79
C PRO A 320 -15.23 -35.20 -17.67
N ASP A 321 -15.37 -33.90 -17.99
CA ASP A 321 -15.38 -32.83 -16.99
C ASP A 321 -16.56 -31.87 -17.11
N PHE A 322 -16.79 -31.17 -15.99
CA PHE A 322 -17.90 -30.25 -15.82
C PHE A 322 -17.86 -29.06 -16.80
N LYS A 323 -16.65 -28.55 -17.12
CA LYS A 323 -16.48 -27.40 -18.00
C LYS A 323 -16.88 -27.73 -19.43
N THR A 324 -16.45 -28.88 -19.93
CA THR A 324 -16.81 -29.39 -21.26
C THR A 324 -18.32 -29.59 -21.36
N ALA A 325 -18.95 -30.16 -20.34
CA ALA A 325 -20.41 -30.32 -20.30
C ALA A 325 -21.16 -28.99 -20.42
N ALA A 326 -20.69 -27.94 -19.74
CA ALA A 326 -21.27 -26.60 -19.80
C ALA A 326 -21.04 -25.92 -21.17
N ALA A 327 -19.83 -26.00 -21.73
CA ALA A 327 -19.57 -25.50 -23.09
C ALA A 327 -20.43 -26.21 -24.15
N GLN A 328 -20.68 -27.52 -24.00
CA GLN A 328 -21.60 -28.27 -24.86
C GLN A 328 -23.05 -27.79 -24.74
N ARG A 329 -23.51 -27.38 -23.55
CA ARG A 329 -24.83 -26.74 -23.39
C ARG A 329 -24.85 -25.37 -24.07
N ALA A 330 -23.80 -24.57 -23.92
CA ALA A 330 -23.66 -23.28 -24.58
C ALA A 330 -23.84 -23.37 -26.11
N VAL A 331 -23.17 -24.32 -26.78
CA VAL A 331 -23.31 -24.50 -28.23
C VAL A 331 -24.67 -25.07 -28.65
N ARG A 332 -25.32 -25.90 -27.80
CA ARG A 332 -26.71 -26.30 -28.05
C ARG A 332 -27.65 -25.10 -28.01
N ASP A 333 -27.42 -24.15 -27.12
CA ASP A 333 -28.19 -22.91 -27.05
C ASP A 333 -27.93 -21.99 -28.27
N VAL A 334 -26.70 -21.99 -28.81
CA VAL A 334 -26.40 -21.35 -30.12
C VAL A 334 -27.25 -21.97 -31.23
N LEU A 335 -27.25 -23.30 -31.35
CA LEU A 335 -28.01 -24.04 -32.36
C LEU A 335 -29.53 -23.82 -32.21
N ASN A 336 -30.03 -23.78 -30.98
CA ASN A 336 -31.44 -23.59 -30.65
C ASN A 336 -31.91 -22.12 -30.74
N ASN A 337 -31.07 -21.21 -31.27
CA ASN A 337 -31.40 -19.79 -31.42
C ASN A 337 -31.79 -19.10 -30.09
N HIS A 338 -31.11 -19.45 -28.98
CA HIS A 338 -31.36 -18.85 -27.67
C HIS A 338 -31.16 -17.31 -27.71
N PRO A 339 -31.99 -16.51 -27.00
CA PRO A 339 -31.93 -15.04 -27.05
C PRO A 339 -30.55 -14.44 -26.75
N LEU A 340 -29.77 -15.09 -25.88
CA LEU A 340 -28.39 -14.70 -25.55
C LEU A 340 -27.54 -14.52 -26.81
N TYR A 341 -27.68 -15.41 -27.80
CA TYR A 341 -26.88 -15.41 -29.02
C TYR A 341 -27.49 -14.54 -30.15
N LYS A 342 -28.73 -14.04 -29.97
CA LYS A 342 -29.36 -13.08 -30.89
C LYS A 342 -29.00 -11.62 -30.58
N TYR A 343 -28.40 -11.37 -29.43
CA TYR A 343 -27.94 -10.05 -29.06
C TYR A 343 -26.96 -9.50 -30.10
N THR A 344 -27.17 -8.24 -30.48
CA THR A 344 -26.32 -7.46 -31.38
C THR A 344 -25.73 -6.31 -30.58
N ASP A 345 -24.40 -6.23 -30.55
CA ASP A 345 -23.72 -5.12 -29.90
C ASP A 345 -24.04 -3.81 -30.62
N LYS A 346 -24.43 -2.79 -29.84
CA LYS A 346 -24.90 -1.51 -30.40
C LYS A 346 -23.79 -0.72 -31.07
N THR A 347 -22.54 -0.92 -30.66
CA THR A 347 -21.41 -0.14 -31.17
C THR A 347 -20.85 -0.76 -32.44
N SER A 348 -20.59 -2.06 -32.43
CA SER A 348 -20.03 -2.79 -33.58
C SER A 348 -21.07 -3.27 -34.58
N GLN A 349 -22.34 -3.36 -34.19
CA GLN A 349 -23.44 -3.96 -34.97
C GLN A 349 -23.20 -5.45 -35.30
N ILE A 350 -22.38 -6.13 -34.50
CA ILE A 350 -22.07 -7.56 -34.64
C ILE A 350 -22.87 -8.34 -33.59
N SER A 351 -23.52 -9.42 -34.01
CA SER A 351 -24.22 -10.33 -33.12
C SER A 351 -23.28 -11.31 -32.40
N ASN A 352 -23.71 -11.85 -31.26
CA ASN A 352 -22.95 -12.89 -30.56
C ASN A 352 -22.67 -14.13 -31.46
N ARG A 353 -23.58 -14.47 -32.39
CA ARG A 353 -23.35 -15.53 -33.38
C ARG A 353 -22.26 -15.19 -34.39
N GLU A 354 -22.31 -13.99 -34.95
CA GLU A 354 -21.28 -13.53 -35.88
C GLU A 354 -19.93 -13.43 -35.17
N LEU A 355 -19.90 -12.97 -33.93
CA LEU A 355 -18.69 -12.92 -33.13
C LEU A 355 -18.09 -14.31 -32.88
N LEU A 356 -18.90 -15.33 -32.61
CA LEU A 356 -18.41 -16.71 -32.52
C LEU A 356 -17.83 -17.21 -33.85
N CYS A 357 -18.41 -16.82 -35.00
CA CYS A 357 -17.83 -17.14 -36.30
C CYS A 357 -16.49 -16.44 -36.51
N LEU A 358 -16.42 -15.14 -36.19
CA LEU A 358 -15.18 -14.37 -36.26
C LEU A 358 -14.11 -14.97 -35.35
N ALA A 359 -14.48 -15.42 -34.15
CA ALA A 359 -13.60 -16.11 -33.23
C ALA A 359 -13.07 -17.41 -33.85
N TRP A 360 -13.95 -18.23 -34.44
CA TRP A 360 -13.56 -19.46 -35.11
C TRP A 360 -12.59 -19.22 -36.26
N LEU A 361 -12.87 -18.23 -37.11
CA LEU A 361 -11.98 -17.85 -38.21
C LEU A 361 -10.63 -17.34 -37.68
N ALA A 362 -10.65 -16.48 -36.66
CA ALA A 362 -9.44 -15.91 -36.06
C ALA A 362 -8.53 -16.97 -35.43
N ILE A 363 -9.08 -18.01 -34.79
CA ILE A 363 -8.26 -19.11 -34.26
C ILE A 363 -7.76 -20.07 -35.35
N HIS A 364 -8.28 -20.01 -36.57
CA HIS A 364 -7.81 -20.82 -37.70
C HIS A 364 -6.91 -20.03 -38.68
N ASP A 365 -6.72 -18.73 -38.47
CA ASP A 365 -5.77 -17.95 -39.27
C ASP A 365 -4.34 -18.20 -38.81
N GLU A 366 -3.66 -19.16 -39.46
CA GLU A 366 -2.28 -19.53 -39.17
C GLU A 366 -1.28 -18.36 -39.31
N ASN A 367 -1.59 -17.32 -40.09
CA ASN A 367 -0.68 -16.20 -40.31
C ASN A 367 -0.72 -15.19 -39.16
N ASN A 368 -1.89 -15.01 -38.53
CA ASN A 368 -2.09 -14.00 -37.49
C ASN A 368 -2.28 -14.59 -36.09
N ARG A 369 -2.64 -15.87 -35.97
CA ARG A 369 -2.82 -16.53 -34.68
C ARG A 369 -1.51 -16.61 -33.89
N GLN A 370 -1.58 -16.19 -32.65
CA GLN A 370 -0.54 -16.34 -31.64
C GLN A 370 -0.76 -17.65 -30.87
N GLY A 371 0.32 -18.42 -30.66
CA GLY A 371 0.29 -19.69 -29.94
C GLY A 371 -0.06 -20.91 -30.79
N SER A 372 -0.55 -22.00 -30.17
CA SER A 372 -0.96 -23.24 -30.84
C SER A 372 -2.48 -23.29 -31.10
N LEU A 373 -2.93 -24.05 -32.12
CA LEU A 373 -4.35 -24.14 -32.45
C LEU A 373 -5.12 -24.77 -31.30
N GLU A 374 -4.52 -25.75 -30.63
CA GLU A 374 -5.08 -26.43 -29.47
C GLU A 374 -5.26 -25.48 -28.27
N ASP A 375 -4.29 -24.59 -28.02
CA ASP A 375 -4.44 -23.58 -26.97
C ASP A 375 -5.51 -22.55 -27.32
N ALA A 376 -5.60 -22.16 -28.60
CA ALA A 376 -6.63 -21.24 -29.06
C ALA A 376 -8.05 -21.85 -28.94
N LYS A 377 -8.19 -23.12 -29.34
CA LYS A 377 -9.42 -23.91 -29.15
C LYS A 377 -9.79 -24.04 -27.67
N ARG A 378 -8.81 -24.34 -26.80
CA ARG A 378 -9.04 -24.43 -25.34
C ARG A 378 -9.56 -23.12 -24.75
N ASN A 379 -9.02 -21.99 -25.18
CA ASN A 379 -9.49 -20.67 -24.76
C ASN A 379 -10.91 -20.37 -25.26
N LEU A 380 -11.24 -20.75 -26.50
CA LEU A 380 -12.61 -20.62 -27.01
C LEU A 380 -13.60 -21.54 -26.27
N LEU A 381 -13.17 -22.75 -25.89
CA LEU A 381 -13.95 -23.65 -25.03
C LEU A 381 -14.19 -23.02 -23.65
N GLU A 382 -13.16 -22.42 -23.05
CA GLU A 382 -13.28 -21.70 -21.78
C GLU A 382 -14.22 -20.51 -21.90
N ALA A 383 -14.23 -19.79 -23.04
CA ALA A 383 -15.19 -18.71 -23.29
C ALA A 383 -16.63 -19.23 -23.26
N LEU A 384 -16.91 -20.33 -23.96
CA LEU A 384 -18.24 -20.95 -24.00
C LEU A 384 -18.69 -21.46 -22.62
N TYR A 385 -17.76 -22.05 -21.87
CA TYR A 385 -17.96 -22.45 -20.48
C TYR A 385 -18.33 -21.23 -19.61
N GLU A 386 -17.53 -20.16 -19.64
CA GLU A 386 -17.80 -18.95 -18.84
C GLU A 386 -19.10 -18.27 -19.28
N ILE A 387 -19.44 -18.25 -20.58
CA ILE A 387 -20.72 -17.72 -21.06
C ILE A 387 -21.90 -18.43 -20.40
N GLN A 388 -21.83 -19.76 -20.31
CA GLN A 388 -22.89 -20.59 -19.72
C GLN A 388 -22.94 -20.50 -18.19
N ARG A 389 -21.81 -20.22 -17.54
CA ARG A 389 -21.62 -20.38 -16.08
C ARG A 389 -21.21 -19.11 -15.35
N GLN A 390 -21.18 -17.95 -15.99
CA GLN A 390 -20.55 -16.74 -15.45
C GLN A 390 -21.01 -16.38 -14.03
N ASN A 391 -22.30 -16.50 -13.74
CA ASN A 391 -22.84 -16.14 -12.42
C ASN A 391 -22.70 -17.30 -11.40
N ASN A 392 -22.35 -18.51 -11.87
CA ASN A 392 -21.93 -19.62 -11.02
C ASN A 392 -20.46 -19.51 -10.56
N ILE A 393 -19.67 -18.69 -11.24
CA ILE A 393 -18.24 -18.52 -10.98
C ILE A 393 -18.07 -17.34 -10.02
N ASN A 394 -17.40 -17.58 -8.89
CA ASN A 394 -17.10 -16.54 -7.91
C ASN A 394 -15.89 -15.69 -8.31
N ASP A 395 -15.55 -14.68 -7.50
CA ASP A 395 -14.43 -13.78 -7.78
C ASP A 395 -13.07 -14.48 -7.78
N GLU A 396 -12.91 -15.59 -7.07
CA GLU A 396 -11.72 -16.44 -7.12
C GLU A 396 -11.65 -17.30 -8.39
N GLY A 397 -12.69 -17.31 -9.22
CA GLY A 397 -12.75 -18.08 -10.46
C GLY A 397 -13.13 -19.53 -10.20
N ILE A 398 -13.76 -19.78 -9.05
CA ILE A 398 -14.22 -21.09 -8.60
C ILE A 398 -15.71 -21.18 -8.93
N ASP A 399 -16.05 -22.17 -9.75
CA ASP A 399 -17.43 -22.52 -10.06
C ASP A 399 -18.09 -23.17 -8.83
N ASN A 400 -19.33 -22.80 -8.54
CA ASN A 400 -20.10 -23.44 -7.48
C ASN A 400 -20.55 -24.88 -7.81
N VAL A 401 -20.33 -25.35 -9.04
CA VAL A 401 -20.62 -26.71 -9.54
C VAL A 401 -22.10 -27.09 -9.40
N LEU A 402 -22.99 -26.10 -9.25
CA LEU A 402 -24.43 -26.35 -9.26
C LEU A 402 -24.87 -26.90 -10.61
N THR A 403 -25.84 -27.80 -10.59
CA THR A 403 -26.39 -28.43 -11.82
C THR A 403 -27.10 -27.43 -12.71
N GLU A 404 -27.70 -26.39 -12.11
CA GLU A 404 -28.38 -25.31 -12.83
C GLU A 404 -27.36 -24.30 -13.33
N ASP A 405 -27.49 -23.91 -14.59
CA ASP A 405 -26.67 -22.88 -15.23
C ASP A 405 -27.24 -21.50 -14.93
N ASP A 406 -26.38 -20.59 -14.52
CA ASP A 406 -26.63 -19.17 -14.38
C ASP A 406 -25.73 -18.42 -15.38
N SER A 407 -26.24 -18.33 -16.61
CA SER A 407 -25.51 -17.79 -17.76
C SER A 407 -25.27 -16.29 -17.65
N CYS A 408 -24.21 -15.81 -18.29
CA CYS A 408 -23.95 -14.38 -18.39
C CYS A 408 -25.08 -13.62 -19.12
N CYS A 409 -25.13 -12.30 -18.90
CA CYS A 409 -25.98 -11.44 -19.72
C CYS A 409 -25.46 -11.36 -21.17
N PRO A 410 -26.30 -10.98 -22.16
CA PRO A 410 -25.89 -10.98 -23.57
C PRO A 410 -24.68 -10.09 -23.93
N PRO A 411 -24.53 -8.85 -23.40
CA PRO A 411 -23.29 -8.07 -23.57
C PRO A 411 -22.09 -8.71 -22.87
N GLY A 412 -22.32 -9.40 -21.74
CA GLY A 412 -21.29 -10.17 -21.04
C GLY A 412 -20.75 -11.30 -21.92
N ALA A 413 -21.62 -12.02 -22.63
CA ALA A 413 -21.21 -13.06 -23.57
C ALA A 413 -20.30 -12.52 -24.67
N PHE A 414 -20.68 -11.37 -25.24
CA PHE A 414 -19.89 -10.68 -26.25
C PHE A 414 -18.46 -10.39 -25.77
N ASN A 415 -18.35 -9.81 -24.57
CA ASN A 415 -17.05 -9.47 -23.98
C ASN A 415 -16.23 -10.71 -23.64
N LYS A 416 -16.86 -11.81 -23.19
CA LYS A 416 -16.17 -13.06 -22.83
C LYS A 416 -15.48 -13.74 -24.00
N VAL A 417 -16.11 -13.74 -25.18
CA VAL A 417 -15.46 -14.27 -26.39
C VAL A 417 -14.17 -13.50 -26.70
N LEU A 418 -14.22 -12.17 -26.65
CA LEU A 418 -13.06 -11.33 -26.95
C LEU A 418 -11.99 -11.37 -25.86
N GLU A 419 -12.38 -11.51 -24.59
CA GLU A 419 -11.45 -11.70 -23.48
C GLU A 419 -10.54 -12.90 -23.71
N LYS A 420 -11.11 -14.03 -24.14
CA LYS A 420 -10.33 -15.24 -24.44
C LYS A 420 -9.53 -15.15 -25.73
N LEU A 421 -9.89 -14.26 -26.65
CA LEU A 421 -9.15 -14.03 -27.89
C LEU A 421 -8.00 -13.02 -27.76
N GLN A 422 -7.95 -12.19 -26.71
CA GLN A 422 -6.98 -11.10 -26.58
C GLN A 422 -5.51 -11.56 -26.68
N SER A 423 -5.19 -12.75 -26.19
CA SER A 423 -3.83 -13.33 -26.26
C SER A 423 -3.60 -14.22 -27.49
N ILE A 424 -4.63 -14.40 -28.34
CA ILE A 424 -4.62 -15.33 -29.48
C ILE A 424 -4.51 -14.56 -30.80
N HIS A 425 -5.12 -13.38 -30.91
CA HIS A 425 -5.19 -12.69 -32.19
C HIS A 425 -4.84 -11.20 -32.06
N PRO A 426 -3.89 -10.67 -32.86
CA PRO A 426 -3.36 -9.30 -32.70
C PRO A 426 -4.40 -8.20 -32.93
N LEU A 427 -5.51 -8.50 -33.61
CA LEU A 427 -6.63 -7.56 -33.79
C LEU A 427 -7.52 -7.41 -32.55
N VAL A 428 -7.35 -8.25 -31.53
CA VAL A 428 -8.15 -8.22 -30.31
C VAL A 428 -7.35 -7.55 -29.20
N GLU A 429 -7.84 -6.40 -28.76
CA GLU A 429 -7.24 -5.59 -27.72
C GLU A 429 -8.35 -5.12 -26.78
N LEU A 430 -8.31 -5.60 -25.54
CA LEU A 430 -9.19 -5.13 -24.49
C LEU A 430 -8.46 -4.13 -23.61
N LEU A 431 -8.99 -2.91 -23.60
CA LEU A 431 -8.47 -1.80 -22.82
C LEU A 431 -9.21 -1.74 -21.49
N PHE A 432 -8.54 -2.21 -20.44
CA PHE A 432 -9.00 -2.05 -19.06
C PHE A 432 -8.66 -0.65 -18.57
N VAL A 433 -9.47 0.32 -18.97
CA VAL A 433 -9.38 1.67 -18.39
C VAL A 433 -10.06 1.61 -17.03
N ASN A 434 -9.24 1.64 -15.98
CA ASN A 434 -9.65 1.75 -14.59
C ASN A 434 -9.17 3.08 -13.99
N LYS A 435 -9.68 3.42 -12.79
CA LYS A 435 -9.31 4.66 -12.07
C LYS A 435 -7.80 4.81 -11.89
N LYS A 436 -7.05 3.70 -11.75
CA LYS A 436 -5.57 3.70 -11.64
C LYS A 436 -4.93 4.18 -12.95
N THR A 437 -5.27 3.58 -14.08
CA THR A 437 -4.74 3.99 -15.41
C THR A 437 -5.10 5.43 -15.74
N CYS A 438 -6.34 5.84 -15.47
CA CYS A 438 -6.78 7.23 -15.58
C CYS A 438 -5.94 8.17 -14.72
N SER A 439 -5.67 7.80 -13.46
CA SER A 439 -4.88 8.63 -12.53
C SER A 439 -3.42 8.80 -13.00
N LEU A 440 -2.81 7.75 -13.56
CA LEU A 440 -1.45 7.84 -14.12
C LEU A 440 -1.39 8.82 -15.30
N LYS A 441 -2.35 8.71 -16.23
CA LYS A 441 -2.43 9.60 -17.38
C LYS A 441 -2.77 11.04 -16.97
N LEU A 442 -3.66 11.23 -15.98
CA LEU A 442 -3.96 12.53 -15.42
C LEU A 442 -2.70 13.19 -14.86
N ARG A 443 -1.89 12.49 -14.06
CA ARG A 443 -0.62 13.06 -13.56
C ARG A 443 0.31 13.48 -14.68
N ALA A 444 0.44 12.67 -15.73
CA ALA A 444 1.27 13.01 -16.88
C ALA A 444 0.76 14.28 -17.59
N LEU A 445 -0.55 14.41 -17.78
CA LEU A 445 -1.17 15.60 -18.37
C LEU A 445 -0.95 16.85 -17.50
N VAL A 446 -1.18 16.75 -16.19
CA VAL A 446 -0.94 17.86 -15.26
C VAL A 446 0.50 18.35 -15.34
N ARG A 447 1.46 17.42 -15.37
CA ARG A 447 2.88 17.72 -15.50
C ARG A 447 3.21 18.38 -16.85
N GLN A 448 2.61 17.88 -17.94
CA GLN A 448 2.78 18.45 -19.27
C GLN A 448 2.24 19.88 -19.34
N GLU A 449 1.02 20.13 -18.85
CA GLU A 449 0.42 21.46 -18.88
C GLU A 449 1.14 22.44 -17.94
N LEU A 450 1.56 21.98 -16.76
CA LEU A 450 2.36 22.80 -15.87
C LEU A 450 3.71 23.16 -16.51
N SER A 451 4.39 22.20 -17.12
CA SER A 451 5.67 22.46 -17.81
C SER A 451 5.49 23.45 -18.97
N SER A 452 4.44 23.29 -19.77
CA SER A 452 4.09 24.22 -20.85
C SER A 452 3.83 25.63 -20.31
N LEU A 453 3.08 25.76 -19.22
CA LEU A 453 2.81 27.05 -18.57
C LEU A 453 4.09 27.71 -18.08
N LEU A 454 5.00 26.96 -17.43
CA LEU A 454 6.25 27.49 -16.90
C LEU A 454 7.24 27.89 -18.01
N MET A 455 7.30 27.13 -19.10
CA MET A 455 8.18 27.43 -20.25
C MET A 455 7.73 28.65 -21.04
N ASN A 456 6.41 28.87 -21.15
CA ASN A 456 5.83 29.97 -21.90
C ASN A 456 5.55 31.21 -21.04
N TYR A 457 5.97 31.21 -19.77
CA TYR A 457 5.71 32.32 -18.88
C TYR A 457 6.54 33.56 -19.31
N PRO A 458 5.92 34.75 -19.50
CA PRO A 458 6.64 35.97 -19.87
C PRO A 458 7.70 36.32 -18.83
N GLN A 459 8.90 36.70 -19.29
CA GLN A 459 10.06 37.01 -18.44
C GLN A 459 10.91 38.15 -19.02
N GLU A 460 10.33 39.02 -19.86
CA GLU A 460 11.05 40.09 -20.55
C GLU A 460 11.33 41.25 -19.60
N THR A 461 10.37 41.58 -18.74
CA THR A 461 10.46 42.68 -17.78
C THR A 461 10.81 42.20 -16.38
N LEU A 462 11.31 43.12 -15.54
CA LEU A 462 11.59 42.81 -14.12
C LEU A 462 10.33 42.38 -13.36
N GLU A 463 9.20 43.03 -13.61
CA GLU A 463 7.93 42.72 -12.94
C GLU A 463 7.39 41.34 -13.34
N GLU A 464 7.55 40.96 -14.61
CA GLU A 464 7.25 39.60 -15.09
C GLU A 464 8.14 38.55 -14.42
N LYS A 465 9.45 38.82 -14.29
CA LYS A 465 10.37 37.92 -13.58
C LYS A 465 10.01 37.77 -12.09
N LYS A 466 9.60 38.86 -11.42
CA LYS A 466 9.11 38.81 -10.02
C LYS A 466 7.85 37.97 -9.89
N LEU A 467 6.91 38.16 -10.80
CA LEU A 467 5.66 37.38 -10.83
C LEU A 467 5.94 35.90 -11.08
N PHE A 468 6.82 35.57 -12.03
CA PHE A 468 7.25 34.20 -12.31
C PHE A 468 7.89 33.55 -11.07
N TYR A 469 8.83 34.24 -10.42
CA TYR A 469 9.46 33.74 -9.20
C TYR A 469 8.46 33.54 -8.04
N SER A 470 7.52 34.47 -7.88
CA SER A 470 6.45 34.34 -6.89
C SER A 470 5.60 33.09 -7.14
N LYS A 471 5.26 32.80 -8.40
CA LYS A 471 4.55 31.57 -8.78
C LYS A 471 5.37 30.32 -8.51
N LEU A 472 6.67 30.31 -8.83
CA LEU A 472 7.56 29.18 -8.51
C LEU A 472 7.62 28.92 -7.00
N LYS A 473 7.69 29.96 -6.17
CA LYS A 473 7.66 29.83 -4.70
C LYS A 473 6.31 29.35 -4.18
N HIS A 474 5.23 29.76 -4.81
CA HIS A 474 3.89 29.29 -4.46
C HIS A 474 3.71 27.81 -4.84
N LEU A 475 4.22 27.38 -6.01
CA LEU A 475 4.30 25.98 -6.41
C LEU A 475 5.16 25.15 -5.45
N GLU A 476 6.33 25.64 -5.05
CA GLU A 476 7.19 24.96 -4.06
C GLU A 476 6.47 24.73 -2.73
N LYS A 477 5.63 25.69 -2.30
CA LYS A 477 4.90 25.60 -1.03
C LYS A 477 3.60 24.78 -1.10
N LYS A 478 2.84 24.90 -2.19
CA LYS A 478 1.48 24.32 -2.29
C LYS A 478 1.34 23.25 -3.37
N GLY A 479 2.44 22.86 -4.02
CA GLY A 479 2.44 21.96 -5.15
C GLY A 479 1.61 22.49 -6.33
N CYS A 480 1.14 21.55 -7.15
CA CYS A 480 0.36 21.83 -8.36
C CYS A 480 -0.96 22.60 -8.07
N ARG A 481 -1.49 22.57 -6.84
CA ARG A 481 -2.67 23.36 -6.41
C ARG A 481 -2.47 24.87 -6.54
N ALA A 482 -1.24 25.38 -6.47
CA ALA A 482 -0.95 26.80 -6.58
C ALA A 482 -1.41 27.41 -7.91
N LEU A 483 -1.27 26.64 -9.00
CA LEU A 483 -1.58 27.06 -10.37
C LEU A 483 -2.68 26.21 -11.01
N TRP A 484 -3.41 25.41 -10.22
CA TRP A 484 -4.41 24.48 -10.73
C TRP A 484 -5.44 25.17 -11.64
N LYS A 485 -5.98 26.31 -11.21
CA LYS A 485 -6.99 27.07 -11.99
C LYS A 485 -6.50 27.51 -13.37
N GLU A 486 -5.19 27.65 -13.57
CA GLU A 486 -4.59 28.06 -14.85
C GLU A 486 -4.43 26.87 -15.81
N ILE A 487 -4.12 25.69 -15.28
CA ILE A 487 -3.87 24.49 -16.10
C ILE A 487 -5.11 23.58 -16.22
N GLU A 488 -6.06 23.67 -15.28
CA GLU A 488 -7.25 22.82 -15.19
C GLU A 488 -8.04 22.78 -16.50
N PRO A 489 -8.34 23.89 -17.21
CA PRO A 489 -9.11 23.82 -18.45
C PRO A 489 -8.44 22.97 -19.53
N ALA A 490 -7.11 23.12 -19.69
CA ALA A 490 -6.33 22.37 -20.67
C ALA A 490 -6.20 20.89 -20.29
N VAL A 491 -5.97 20.60 -19.00
CA VAL A 491 -5.96 19.23 -18.47
C VAL A 491 -7.32 18.57 -18.67
N ASN A 492 -8.41 19.25 -18.31
CA ASN A 492 -9.76 18.74 -18.44
C ASN A 492 -10.10 18.44 -19.90
N GLN A 493 -9.81 19.36 -20.82
CA GLN A 493 -10.04 19.15 -22.24
C GLN A 493 -9.30 17.90 -22.76
N LYS A 494 -7.98 17.82 -22.56
CA LYS A 494 -7.17 16.69 -23.06
C LYS A 494 -7.56 15.37 -22.40
N PHE A 495 -7.92 15.40 -21.12
CA PHE A 495 -8.37 14.21 -20.40
C PHE A 495 -9.76 13.76 -20.87
N ALA A 496 -10.68 14.70 -21.12
CA ALA A 496 -12.02 14.42 -21.64
C ALA A 496 -11.98 13.84 -23.05
N GLU A 497 -11.15 14.39 -23.94
CA GLU A 497 -10.96 13.90 -25.32
C GLU A 497 -10.62 12.39 -25.36
N GLU A 498 -9.82 11.91 -24.40
CA GLU A 498 -9.40 10.51 -24.32
C GLU A 498 -10.37 9.65 -23.51
N PHE A 499 -10.83 10.15 -22.36
CA PHE A 499 -11.49 9.31 -21.36
C PHE A 499 -12.98 9.58 -21.15
N ALA A 500 -13.57 10.66 -21.65
CA ALA A 500 -14.96 11.02 -21.34
C ALA A 500 -15.95 9.88 -21.64
N LYS A 501 -15.72 9.13 -22.72
CA LYS A 501 -16.53 7.97 -23.12
C LYS A 501 -16.54 6.80 -22.12
N TYR A 502 -15.63 6.78 -21.15
CA TYR A 502 -15.52 5.74 -20.13
C TYR A 502 -16.16 6.11 -18.80
N PHE A 503 -16.62 7.35 -18.63
CA PHE A 503 -17.27 7.84 -17.43
C PHE A 503 -18.78 7.91 -17.61
N SER A 504 -19.52 7.76 -16.51
CA SER A 504 -20.99 7.78 -16.52
C SER A 504 -21.59 9.17 -16.79
N GLY A 505 -20.77 10.22 -16.65
CA GLY A 505 -21.15 11.60 -16.92
C GLY A 505 -20.02 12.59 -16.63
N GLU A 506 -20.29 13.86 -16.91
CA GLU A 506 -19.34 14.97 -16.76
C GLU A 506 -18.93 15.21 -15.30
N GLU A 507 -19.84 14.96 -14.35
CA GLU A 507 -19.56 15.13 -12.91
C GLU A 507 -18.49 14.14 -12.41
N GLU A 508 -18.61 12.86 -12.78
CA GLU A 508 -17.63 11.84 -12.41
C GLU A 508 -16.24 12.13 -13.02
N LEU A 509 -16.23 12.54 -14.29
CA LEU A 509 -15.01 12.96 -14.98
C LEU A 509 -14.36 14.16 -14.27
N SER A 510 -15.15 15.17 -13.92
CA SER A 510 -14.70 16.38 -13.25
C SER A 510 -14.12 16.09 -11.86
N LEU A 511 -14.73 15.16 -11.11
CA LEU A 511 -14.20 14.70 -9.82
C LEU A 511 -12.82 14.06 -9.96
N VAL A 512 -12.61 13.25 -11.01
CA VAL A 512 -11.31 12.63 -11.27
C VAL A 512 -10.29 13.69 -11.68
N VAL A 513 -10.63 14.58 -12.62
CA VAL A 513 -9.74 15.64 -13.09
C VAL A 513 -9.31 16.56 -11.94
N ASN A 514 -10.22 16.92 -11.04
CA ASN A 514 -9.94 17.75 -9.87
C ASN A 514 -8.90 17.14 -8.91
N ASN A 515 -8.70 15.83 -8.92
CA ASN A 515 -7.61 15.22 -8.15
C ASN A 515 -6.22 15.53 -8.73
N GLY A 516 -6.16 16.03 -9.98
CA GLY A 516 -4.94 16.47 -10.63
C GLY A 516 -4.23 17.60 -9.88
N GLN A 517 -4.95 18.42 -9.10
CA GLN A 517 -4.36 19.49 -8.28
C GLN A 517 -3.38 18.97 -7.23
N TYR A 518 -3.43 17.67 -6.90
CA TYR A 518 -2.56 17.01 -5.92
C TYR A 518 -1.40 16.24 -6.57
N ALA A 519 -1.18 16.40 -7.88
CA ALA A 519 -0.03 15.80 -8.55
C ALA A 519 1.29 16.31 -7.93
N ILE A 520 2.24 15.38 -7.76
CA ILE A 520 3.60 15.70 -7.32
C ILE A 520 4.39 16.22 -8.51
N CYS A 521 4.93 17.43 -8.36
CA CYS A 521 5.52 18.22 -9.45
C CYS A 521 6.92 18.76 -9.07
N ASP A 522 7.51 18.31 -7.95
CA ASP A 522 8.74 18.87 -7.36
C ASP A 522 9.93 18.82 -8.31
N ASP A 523 10.07 17.72 -9.04
CA ASP A 523 11.13 17.48 -10.01
C ASP A 523 11.04 18.41 -11.24
N LEU A 524 9.84 18.95 -11.54
CA LEU A 524 9.67 20.00 -12.54
C LEU A 524 9.99 21.39 -11.97
N ILE A 525 9.60 21.65 -10.71
CA ILE A 525 9.70 22.96 -10.09
C ILE A 525 11.16 23.33 -9.77
N GLN A 526 11.92 22.40 -9.18
CA GLN A 526 13.27 22.68 -8.68
C GLN A 526 14.26 23.12 -9.78
N PRO A 527 14.28 22.52 -10.99
CA PRO A 527 15.11 23.01 -12.09
C PRO A 527 14.79 24.46 -12.50
N HIS A 528 13.51 24.86 -12.52
CA HIS A 528 13.12 26.23 -12.84
C HIS A 528 13.54 27.21 -11.75
N ILE A 529 13.37 26.85 -10.47
CA ILE A 529 13.84 27.68 -9.34
C ILE A 529 15.35 27.88 -9.44
N LYS A 530 16.11 26.79 -9.63
CA LYS A 530 17.57 26.85 -9.74
C LYS A 530 18.02 27.72 -10.91
N THR A 531 17.47 27.46 -12.10
CA THR A 531 17.80 28.23 -13.31
C THR A 531 17.49 29.71 -13.14
N PHE A 532 16.38 30.04 -12.48
CA PHE A 532 16.04 31.41 -12.16
C PHE A 532 17.06 32.02 -11.19
N THR A 533 17.36 31.35 -10.07
CA THR A 533 18.29 31.89 -9.06
C THR A 533 19.72 32.05 -9.57
N ASP A 534 20.17 31.17 -10.47
CA ASP A 534 21.53 31.21 -11.04
C ASP A 534 21.76 32.45 -11.93
N GLN A 535 20.69 33.11 -12.40
CA GLN A 535 20.78 34.34 -13.20
C GLN A 535 21.06 35.60 -12.37
N TRP A 536 21.00 35.51 -11.03
CA TRP A 536 21.09 36.67 -10.15
C TRP A 536 22.06 36.45 -9.00
N THR A 537 22.80 37.48 -8.62
CA THR A 537 23.56 37.42 -7.37
C THR A 537 22.61 37.54 -6.17
N PRO A 538 22.98 37.02 -4.98
CA PRO A 538 22.18 37.19 -3.77
C PRO A 538 21.84 38.66 -3.46
N GLN A 539 22.76 39.58 -3.75
CA GLN A 539 22.57 41.03 -3.56
C GLN A 539 21.55 41.62 -4.55
N GLN A 540 21.51 41.13 -5.79
CA GLN A 540 20.50 41.54 -6.76
C GLN A 540 19.13 40.99 -6.39
N LEU A 541 19.04 39.74 -5.93
CA LEU A 541 17.77 39.18 -5.48
C LEU A 541 17.20 39.94 -4.27
N GLU A 542 18.05 40.38 -3.34
CA GLU A 542 17.65 41.18 -2.18
C GLU A 542 17.27 42.62 -2.58
N SER A 543 18.10 43.32 -3.37
CA SER A 543 17.84 44.71 -3.78
C SER A 543 16.63 44.86 -4.72
N GLN A 544 16.32 43.83 -5.49
CA GLN A 544 15.16 43.81 -6.38
C GLN A 544 13.89 43.26 -5.69
N GLY A 545 13.96 42.86 -4.42
CA GLY A 545 12.80 42.43 -3.63
C GLY A 545 12.27 41.03 -3.95
N PHE A 546 13.09 40.14 -4.52
CA PHE A 546 12.71 38.74 -4.72
C PHE A 546 12.67 37.95 -3.41
N PHE A 547 13.49 38.35 -2.43
CA PHE A 547 13.45 37.81 -1.08
C PHE A 547 12.76 38.78 -0.12
N ALA A 548 12.00 38.23 0.83
CA ALA A 548 11.60 39.01 1.99
C ALA A 548 12.88 39.54 2.65
N PRO A 549 12.97 40.85 2.97
CA PRO A 549 14.16 41.40 3.58
C PRO A 549 14.48 40.56 4.81
N VAL A 550 15.68 39.96 4.82
CA VAL A 550 16.14 39.20 5.98
C VAL A 550 16.19 40.22 7.10
N LYS A 551 15.22 40.18 8.02
CA LYS A 551 15.30 40.95 9.25
C LYS A 551 16.55 40.44 9.95
N LYS A 552 17.69 41.09 9.71
CA LYS A 552 18.88 40.93 10.52
C LYS A 552 18.43 41.31 11.91
N LYS A 553 18.07 40.30 12.71
CA LYS A 553 17.94 40.44 14.15
C LYS A 553 19.26 41.04 14.55
N ARG A 554 19.30 42.35 14.83
CA ARG A 554 20.43 42.96 15.52
C ARG A 554 20.54 42.14 16.79
N MET A 555 21.48 41.21 16.86
CA MET A 555 21.95 40.71 18.13
C MET A 555 22.59 41.92 18.79
N THR A 556 21.80 42.64 19.58
CA THR A 556 22.33 43.47 20.64
C THR A 556 23.08 42.50 21.55
N VAL A 557 24.40 42.44 21.37
CA VAL A 557 25.29 41.79 22.33
C VAL A 557 25.02 42.50 23.65
N PRO A 558 24.56 41.81 24.71
CA PRO A 558 24.43 42.44 26.01
C PRO A 558 25.82 42.91 26.43
N GLN A 559 26.01 44.21 26.64
CA GLN A 559 27.17 44.70 27.37
C GLN A 559 27.05 44.16 28.80
N ALA A 560 27.75 43.06 29.08
CA ALA A 560 27.97 42.60 30.44
C ALA A 560 28.93 43.61 31.09
N ASN A 561 28.38 44.48 31.95
CA ASN A 561 29.17 45.22 32.92
C ASN A 561 29.77 44.20 33.89
N PHE A 562 31.05 43.89 33.74
CA PHE A 562 31.82 43.23 34.79
C PHE A 562 32.17 44.27 35.85
N GLU A 563 31.41 44.27 36.95
CA GLU A 563 31.87 44.87 38.20
C GLU A 563 33.04 44.01 38.73
N TYR A 564 34.24 44.60 38.77
CA TYR A 564 35.38 44.03 39.48
C TYR A 564 35.09 44.08 40.98
N GLY A 565 34.88 42.93 41.60
CA GLY A 565 34.84 42.80 43.06
C GLY A 565 36.24 42.95 43.67
N ASP A 566 36.32 43.67 44.79
CA ASP A 566 37.53 43.88 45.58
C ASP A 566 38.17 42.56 46.07
N PRO A 567 39.50 42.50 46.24
CA PRO A 567 40.19 41.29 46.68
C PRO A 567 40.00 41.02 48.18
N ILE A 568 39.59 39.80 48.51
CA ILE A 568 39.52 39.26 49.87
C ILE A 568 40.97 39.00 50.39
N PRO A 569 41.38 39.49 51.57
CA PRO A 569 42.68 39.18 52.13
C PRO A 569 42.66 37.82 52.84
N VAL A 570 43.60 36.95 52.43
CA VAL A 570 43.92 35.68 53.07
C VAL A 570 44.64 35.95 54.40
N ARG A 571 44.04 35.55 55.52
CA ARG A 571 44.76 35.36 56.79
C ARG A 571 45.06 33.89 56.99
N LEU A 572 46.36 33.58 57.02
CA LEU A 572 46.92 32.34 57.54
C LEU A 572 46.76 32.33 59.08
N SER A 573 46.29 31.22 59.64
CA SER A 573 46.42 30.93 61.07
C SER A 573 47.34 29.72 61.26
N GLU A 574 48.45 29.95 61.96
CA GLU A 574 49.25 28.92 62.62
C GLU A 574 48.61 28.58 63.99
N ASN A 575 48.18 27.32 64.13
CA ASN A 575 48.24 26.44 65.31
C ASN A 575 47.23 25.30 65.17
#